data_AF-A0AAD8AME2-F1
#
_entry.id   AF-A0AAD8AME2-F1
#
_cell.length_a   1.000
_cell.length_b   1.000
_cell.length_c   1.000
_cell.angle_alpha   90.00
_cell.angle_beta   90.00
_cell.angle_gamma   90.00
#
_symmetry.space_group_name_H-M   'P 1'
#
loop_
_entity.id
_entity.type
_entity.pdbx_description
1 polymer ?
#
loop_
_entity_poly.entity_id
_entity_poly.type
_entity_poly.pdbx_seq_one_letter_code
_entity_poly.pdbx_strand_id
1 'polypeptide(L)'
;MMHQVYKTLPDDRPIMSISIIEDPDKCHSGFIVVSRTHDQDSDADLWREGSFFGKKWTRYICLSKTEGITDYIVESIAIINEKEVPPDGYAVIARTSDTEQKAWRKRQICYRLARRSHAASAVTDIIVLSRLKKGTKWFFSSWRNKWDDNML
;
A
#
# COMPACT_ATOMS: atom_id res chain seq x y z
N MET A 1 -25.57 -18.47 10.55
CA MET A 1 -25.74 -18.09 9.12
C MET A 1 -25.71 -16.57 8.86
N MET A 2 -25.22 -15.74 9.80
CA MET A 2 -25.08 -14.27 9.63
C MET A 2 -23.62 -13.82 9.39
N HIS A 3 -22.64 -14.71 9.60
CA HIS A 3 -21.21 -14.39 9.56
C HIS A 3 -20.63 -14.35 8.13
N GLN A 4 -21.36 -14.84 7.13
CA GLN A 4 -20.93 -14.81 5.72
C GLN A 4 -21.32 -13.51 5.00
N VAL A 5 -22.30 -12.76 5.51
CA VAL A 5 -22.78 -11.54 4.85
C VAL A 5 -21.84 -10.36 5.08
N TYR A 6 -21.16 -10.27 6.23
CA TYR A 6 -20.18 -9.20 6.50
C TYR A 6 -18.95 -9.23 5.59
N LYS A 7 -18.65 -10.34 4.92
CA LYS A 7 -17.57 -10.43 3.93
C LYS A 7 -17.94 -9.81 2.56
N THR A 8 -19.16 -9.30 2.38
CA THR A 8 -19.61 -8.72 1.12
C THR A 8 -19.54 -7.19 1.06
N LEU A 9 -19.23 -6.53 2.19
CA LEU A 9 -19.05 -5.07 2.22
C LEU A 9 -17.56 -4.74 2.35
N PRO A 10 -17.06 -3.71 1.64
CA PRO A 10 -15.71 -3.21 1.84
C PRO A 10 -15.47 -2.88 3.31
N ASP A 11 -14.37 -3.36 3.88
CA ASP A 11 -13.95 -2.94 5.22
C ASP A 11 -13.41 -1.51 5.14
N ASP A 12 -14.25 -0.53 5.46
CA ASP A 12 -13.87 0.90 5.36
C ASP A 12 -13.07 1.41 6.57
N ARG A 13 -12.62 0.53 7.47
CA ARG A 13 -11.76 0.96 8.58
C ARG A 13 -10.41 1.48 8.05
N PRO A 14 -9.86 2.55 8.64
CA PRO A 14 -8.55 3.05 8.27
C PRO A 14 -7.45 2.00 8.45
N ILE A 15 -6.50 2.00 7.53
CA ILE A 15 -5.23 1.30 7.69
C ILE A 15 -4.46 2.00 8.81
N MET A 16 -3.95 1.21 9.74
CA MET A 16 -3.15 1.66 10.88
C MET A 16 -1.65 1.44 10.67
N SER A 17 -1.28 0.44 9.87
CA SER A 17 0.12 0.11 9.61
C SER A 17 0.31 -0.50 8.21
N ILE A 18 1.49 -0.24 7.63
CA ILE A 18 1.94 -0.78 6.34
C ILE A 18 3.35 -1.35 6.56
N SER A 19 3.60 -2.55 6.03
CA SER A 19 4.94 -3.15 5.99
C SER A 19 5.21 -3.82 4.65
N ILE A 20 6.46 -4.22 4.43
CA ILE A 20 6.88 -4.97 3.24
C ILE A 20 7.49 -6.29 3.71
N ILE A 21 7.16 -7.38 3.02
CA ILE A 21 7.73 -8.71 3.29
C ILE A 21 8.32 -9.33 2.02
N GLU A 22 9.25 -10.27 2.17
CA GLU A 22 9.68 -11.12 1.06
C GLU A 22 8.75 -12.31 0.86
N ASP A 23 8.40 -13.00 1.95
CA ASP A 23 7.64 -14.25 1.87
C ASP A 23 6.19 -14.05 2.31
N PRO A 24 5.19 -14.15 1.40
CA PRO A 24 3.78 -13.91 1.74
C PRO A 24 3.26 -14.86 2.84
N ASP A 25 3.87 -16.04 3.01
CA ASP A 25 3.51 -17.00 4.05
C ASP A 25 4.06 -16.62 5.44
N LYS A 26 4.96 -15.63 5.50
CA LYS A 26 5.56 -15.09 6.75
C LYS A 26 4.96 -13.76 7.19
N CYS A 27 3.77 -13.42 6.69
CA CYS A 27 3.07 -12.23 7.16
C CYS A 27 2.77 -12.33 8.66
N HIS A 28 3.08 -11.26 9.39
CA HIS A 28 2.84 -11.18 10.83
C HIS A 28 1.33 -11.23 11.15
N SER A 29 1.00 -11.72 12.33
CA SER A 29 -0.38 -11.77 12.81
C SER A 29 -1.05 -10.39 12.76
N GLY A 30 -2.31 -10.33 12.35
CA GLY A 30 -3.08 -9.09 12.25
C GLY A 30 -2.82 -8.28 10.97
N PHE A 31 -1.93 -8.72 10.09
CA PHE A 31 -1.72 -8.11 8.77
C PHE A 31 -2.35 -8.93 7.64
N ILE A 32 -2.69 -8.24 6.55
CA ILE A 32 -3.23 -8.80 5.32
C ILE A 32 -2.20 -8.53 4.23
N VAL A 33 -1.82 -9.58 3.49
CA VAL A 33 -0.89 -9.49 2.36
C VAL A 33 -1.63 -9.12 1.09
N VAL A 34 -1.12 -8.13 0.37
CA VAL A 34 -1.53 -7.82 -1.01
C VAL A 34 -0.66 -8.65 -1.96
N SER A 35 -0.97 -9.94 -2.10
CA SER A 35 -0.20 -10.90 -2.90
C SER A 35 -0.66 -11.02 -4.35
N ARG A 36 -1.85 -10.50 -4.65
CA ARG A 36 -2.48 -10.57 -5.97
C ARG A 36 -2.89 -9.19 -6.49
N THR A 37 -2.78 -8.99 -7.79
CA THR A 37 -3.28 -7.78 -8.44
C THR A 37 -4.80 -7.81 -8.48
N HIS A 38 -5.43 -6.67 -8.23
CA HIS A 38 -6.88 -6.57 -8.12
C HIS A 38 -7.59 -6.81 -9.47
N ASP A 39 -6.95 -6.48 -10.59
CA ASP A 39 -7.55 -6.52 -11.92
C ASP A 39 -7.44 -7.87 -12.64
N GLN A 40 -6.31 -8.58 -12.47
CA GLN A 40 -6.02 -9.81 -13.22
C GLN A 40 -5.68 -11.00 -12.33
N ASP A 41 -5.83 -10.87 -11.00
CA ASP A 41 -5.44 -11.88 -10.01
C ASP A 41 -4.01 -12.41 -10.25
N SER A 42 -3.10 -11.56 -10.71
CA SER A 42 -1.72 -11.93 -11.01
C SER A 42 -0.82 -11.69 -9.79
N ASP A 43 0.36 -12.34 -9.74
CA ASP A 43 1.37 -12.12 -8.69
C ASP A 43 1.72 -10.63 -8.54
N ALA A 44 1.48 -10.05 -7.35
CA ALA A 44 1.63 -8.63 -7.05
C ALA A 44 3.06 -8.22 -6.62
N ASP A 45 4.06 -9.07 -6.87
CA ASP A 45 5.46 -8.83 -6.55
C ASP A 45 5.98 -7.47 -7.08
N LEU A 46 6.36 -6.60 -6.16
CA LEU A 46 6.84 -5.25 -6.43
C LEU A 46 8.32 -5.19 -6.84
N TRP A 47 9.05 -6.30 -6.73
CA TRP A 47 10.48 -6.37 -7.04
C TRP A 47 10.79 -6.85 -8.46
N ARG A 48 9.77 -7.19 -9.26
CA ARG A 48 9.91 -7.76 -10.62
C ARG A 48 10.80 -6.93 -11.57
N GLU A 49 12.10 -7.24 -11.59
CA GLU A 49 12.93 -7.24 -12.81
C GLU A 49 13.97 -8.36 -12.70
N GLY A 50 14.04 -9.18 -13.75
CA GLY A 50 15.13 -10.11 -14.04
C GLY A 50 15.55 -11.03 -12.89
N SER A 51 14.95 -12.22 -12.81
CA SER A 51 15.55 -13.32 -12.05
C SER A 51 16.87 -13.70 -12.71
N PHE A 52 17.96 -13.15 -12.22
CA PHE A 52 19.30 -13.60 -12.60
C PHE A 52 19.62 -14.83 -11.74
N PHE A 53 19.90 -15.97 -12.38
CA PHE A 53 20.31 -17.23 -11.71
C PHE A 53 19.27 -17.90 -10.80
N GLY A 54 17.97 -17.83 -11.12
CA GLY A 54 16.94 -18.64 -10.46
C GLY A 54 16.52 -18.20 -9.05
N LYS A 55 17.23 -17.27 -8.41
CA LYS A 55 16.80 -16.69 -7.13
C LYS A 55 15.77 -15.59 -7.37
N LYS A 56 14.51 -15.84 -6.97
CA LYS A 56 13.44 -14.83 -7.01
C LYS A 56 13.53 -13.96 -5.76
N TRP A 57 13.79 -12.68 -5.94
CA TRP A 57 13.66 -11.66 -4.89
C TRP A 57 12.26 -11.08 -5.04
N THR A 58 11.42 -11.25 -4.04
CA THR A 58 10.01 -10.82 -4.10
C THR A 58 9.74 -9.78 -3.02
N ARG A 59 8.82 -8.85 -3.27
CA ARG A 59 8.34 -7.93 -2.25
C ARG A 59 6.83 -7.80 -2.34
N TYR A 60 6.16 -7.98 -1.21
CA TYR A 60 4.72 -7.83 -1.07
C TYR A 60 4.38 -6.77 -0.02
N ILE A 61 3.35 -5.98 -0.28
CA ILE A 61 2.77 -5.06 0.72
C ILE A 61 1.96 -5.89 1.70
N CYS A 62 2.10 -5.55 2.97
CA CYS A 62 1.19 -5.95 4.03
C CYS A 62 0.56 -4.71 4.64
N LEU A 63 -0.71 -4.80 4.99
CA LEU A 63 -1.42 -3.74 5.68
C LEU A 63 -2.18 -4.30 6.88
N SER A 64 -2.34 -3.50 7.93
CA SER A 64 -3.19 -3.85 9.06
C SER A 64 -4.15 -2.72 9.38
N LYS A 65 -5.36 -3.12 9.78
CA LYS A 65 -6.43 -2.25 10.31
C LYS A 65 -6.62 -2.42 11.82
N THR A 66 -5.78 -3.24 12.46
CA THR A 66 -5.82 -3.55 13.90
C THR A 66 -4.48 -3.32 14.57
N GLU A 67 -3.39 -3.56 13.86
CA GLU A 67 -2.02 -3.37 14.32
C GLU A 67 -1.49 -2.01 13.89
N GLY A 68 -0.81 -1.31 14.80
CA GLY A 68 -0.21 0.00 14.55
C GLY A 68 -0.02 0.78 15.84
N ILE A 69 0.33 2.06 15.70
CA ILE A 69 0.41 2.97 16.84
C ILE A 69 -1.02 3.34 17.25
N THR A 70 -1.34 3.18 18.54
CA THR A 70 -2.66 3.52 19.10
C THR A 70 -3.07 4.94 18.72
N ASP A 71 -4.31 5.11 18.26
CA ASP A 71 -4.90 6.36 17.78
C ASP A 71 -4.27 6.96 16.51
N TYR A 72 -3.31 6.30 15.86
CA TYR A 72 -2.76 6.73 14.57
C TYR A 72 -3.31 5.90 13.42
N ILE A 73 -3.50 6.57 12.29
CA ILE A 73 -3.91 5.96 11.03
C ILE A 73 -3.00 6.43 9.89
N VAL A 74 -2.97 5.67 8.81
CA VAL A 74 -2.37 6.10 7.55
C VAL A 74 -3.30 7.11 6.91
N GLU A 75 -2.87 8.36 6.87
CA GLU A 75 -3.65 9.44 6.28
C GLU A 75 -3.39 9.55 4.78
N SER A 76 -2.15 9.33 4.34
CA SER A 76 -1.79 9.46 2.92
C SER A 76 -0.60 8.58 2.53
N ILE A 77 -0.56 8.22 1.25
CA ILE A 77 0.49 7.42 0.61
C ILE A 77 0.99 8.17 -0.62
N ALA A 78 2.31 8.12 -0.85
CA ALA A 78 2.93 8.61 -2.06
C ALA A 78 3.95 7.60 -2.61
N ILE A 79 4.19 7.65 -3.92
CA ILE A 79 5.23 6.86 -4.59
C ILE A 79 6.32 7.81 -5.03
N ILE A 80 7.53 7.59 -4.52
CA ILE A 80 8.71 8.39 -4.83
C ILE A 80 9.80 7.51 -5.44
N ASN A 81 10.82 8.13 -6.03
CA ASN A 81 12.02 7.37 -6.40
C ASN A 81 12.79 6.92 -5.14
N GLU A 82 13.53 5.82 -5.24
CA GLU A 82 14.21 5.24 -4.05
C GLU A 82 15.19 6.22 -3.37
N LYS A 83 15.82 7.11 -4.15
CA LYS A 83 16.80 8.09 -3.66
C LYS A 83 16.22 9.48 -3.40
N GLU A 84 14.91 9.64 -3.61
CA GLU A 84 14.23 10.91 -3.43
C GLU A 84 13.90 11.12 -1.96
N VAL A 85 13.98 12.38 -1.50
CA VAL A 85 13.61 12.75 -0.14
C VAL A 85 12.09 12.66 -0.02
N PRO A 86 11.54 11.96 1.00
CA PRO A 86 10.10 11.89 1.18
C PRO A 86 9.52 13.29 1.50
N PRO A 87 8.27 13.57 1.12
CA PRO A 87 7.61 14.81 1.50
C PRO A 87 7.56 15.00 3.02
N ASP A 88 7.43 16.23 3.48
CA ASP A 88 7.38 16.54 4.92
C ASP A 88 6.33 15.71 5.66
N GLY A 89 6.75 15.09 6.75
CA GLY A 89 5.92 14.22 7.59
C GLY A 89 5.70 12.80 7.05
N TYR A 90 6.25 12.43 5.89
CA TYR A 90 6.17 11.07 5.37
C TYR A 90 7.33 10.20 5.87
N ALA A 91 7.02 8.97 6.25
CA ALA A 91 7.97 7.92 6.58
C ALA A 91 8.15 6.95 5.42
N VAL A 92 9.33 6.32 5.35
CA VAL A 92 9.71 5.32 4.35
C VAL A 92 9.91 3.97 5.03
N ILE A 93 9.44 2.89 4.40
CA ILE A 93 9.67 1.51 4.86
C ILE A 93 11.01 1.04 4.30
N ALA A 94 12.12 1.16 5.04
CA ALA A 94 13.44 0.87 4.47
C ALA A 94 13.72 -0.63 4.24
N ARG A 95 13.19 -1.49 5.13
CA ARG A 95 13.50 -2.92 5.19
C ARG A 95 12.25 -3.78 5.23
N THR A 96 12.40 -5.03 4.80
CA THR A 96 11.38 -6.05 4.94
C THR A 96 11.29 -6.49 6.39
N SER A 97 10.07 -6.62 6.90
CA SER A 97 9.84 -6.91 8.31
C SER A 97 10.04 -8.40 8.68
N ASP A 98 10.04 -9.30 7.68
CA ASP A 98 10.25 -10.74 7.88
C ASP A 98 11.72 -11.16 7.79
N THR A 99 12.55 -10.45 7.01
CA THR A 99 13.94 -10.84 6.72
C THR A 99 14.98 -9.72 6.81
N GLU A 100 14.57 -8.50 7.18
CA GLU A 100 15.42 -7.32 7.32
C GLU A 100 16.22 -6.95 6.05
N GLN A 101 15.76 -7.42 4.88
CA GLN A 101 16.35 -7.11 3.58
C GLN A 101 15.86 -5.75 3.07
N LYS A 102 16.54 -5.18 2.07
CA LYS A 102 16.10 -3.94 1.44
C LYS A 102 14.68 -4.07 0.87
N ALA A 103 13.78 -3.12 1.18
CA ALA A 103 12.37 -3.18 0.78
C ALA A 103 12.08 -2.64 -0.64
N TRP A 104 12.95 -1.77 -1.18
CA TRP A 104 12.73 -1.13 -2.50
C TRP A 104 13.97 -1.11 -3.42
N ARG A 105 13.77 -0.76 -4.70
CA ARG A 105 14.87 -0.63 -5.69
C ARG A 105 14.80 0.58 -6.64
N LYS A 106 13.65 0.85 -7.25
CA LYS A 106 13.50 1.94 -8.25
C LYS A 106 12.55 3.01 -7.73
N ARG A 107 11.39 2.54 -7.31
CA ARG A 107 10.37 3.34 -6.63
C ARG A 107 10.07 2.72 -5.28
N GLN A 108 9.62 3.55 -4.37
CA GLN A 108 9.21 3.16 -3.03
C GLN A 108 7.93 3.86 -2.63
N ILE A 109 7.19 3.22 -1.74
CA ILE A 109 6.08 3.85 -1.05
C ILE A 109 6.64 4.61 0.16
N CYS A 110 6.18 5.83 0.33
CA CYS A 110 6.22 6.54 1.60
C CYS A 110 4.79 6.84 2.06
N TYR A 111 4.60 6.97 3.36
CA TYR A 111 3.28 7.18 3.94
C TYR A 111 3.35 8.16 5.11
N ARG A 112 2.24 8.87 5.36
CA ARG A 112 2.11 9.76 6.50
C ARG A 112 1.12 9.18 7.50
N LEU A 113 1.54 9.14 8.76
CA LEU A 113 0.66 8.85 9.87
C LEU A 113 0.08 10.14 10.43
N ALA A 114 -1.15 10.07 10.92
CA ALA A 114 -1.74 11.12 11.72
C ALA A 114 -2.62 10.53 12.81
N ARG A 115 -2.80 11.31 13.89
CA ARG A 115 -3.80 10.97 14.90
C ARG A 115 -5.17 10.98 14.26
N ARG A 116 -5.98 9.97 14.57
CA ARG A 116 -7.34 9.79 14.06
C ARG A 116 -8.23 11.03 14.27
N SER A 117 -8.04 11.75 15.37
CA SER A 117 -8.79 12.98 15.68
C SER A 117 -8.39 14.21 14.84
N HIS A 118 -7.23 14.18 14.17
CA HIS A 118 -6.68 15.30 13.40
C HIS A 118 -6.47 14.98 11.92
N ALA A 119 -6.67 13.73 11.51
CA ALA A 119 -6.50 13.31 10.13
C ALA A 119 -7.58 13.92 9.25
N ALA A 120 -7.20 14.58 8.16
CA ALA A 120 -8.11 15.14 7.17
C ALA A 120 -8.67 14.05 6.23
N SER A 121 -7.96 12.94 6.10
CA SER A 121 -8.37 11.77 5.30
C SER A 121 -7.80 10.48 5.89
N ALA A 122 -8.26 9.34 5.38
CA ALA A 122 -7.79 8.03 5.80
C ALA A 122 -7.62 7.13 4.59
N VAL A 123 -6.51 6.41 4.51
CA VAL A 123 -6.35 5.30 3.57
C VAL A 123 -7.05 4.08 4.16
N THR A 124 -8.03 3.54 3.45
CA THR A 124 -8.80 2.36 3.88
C THR A 124 -8.40 1.09 3.14
N ASP A 125 -7.77 1.21 1.97
CA ASP A 125 -7.32 0.05 1.20
C ASP A 125 -6.10 0.36 0.33
N ILE A 126 -5.32 -0.68 0.00
CA ILE A 126 -4.18 -0.61 -0.92
C ILE A 126 -4.29 -1.77 -1.90
N ILE A 127 -4.53 -1.44 -3.17
CA ILE A 127 -4.58 -2.42 -4.25
C ILE A 127 -3.39 -2.27 -5.18
N VAL A 128 -2.92 -3.39 -5.73
CA VAL A 128 -1.93 -3.41 -6.81
C VAL A 128 -2.64 -3.73 -8.12
N LEU A 129 -2.33 -3.01 -9.18
CA LEU A 129 -2.85 -3.27 -10.52
C LEU A 129 -1.73 -3.85 -11.39
N SER A 130 -2.07 -4.81 -12.26
CA SER A 130 -1.14 -5.30 -13.26
C SER A 130 -0.67 -4.14 -14.15
N ARG A 131 0.59 -4.21 -14.59
CA ARG A 131 1.07 -3.29 -15.64
C ARG A 131 0.29 -3.59 -16.92
N LEU A 132 -0.71 -2.77 -17.23
CA LEU A 132 -1.34 -2.78 -18.54
C LEU A 132 -0.25 -2.52 -19.58
N LYS A 133 -0.07 -3.46 -20.53
CA LYS A 133 0.75 -3.22 -21.72
C LYS A 133 0.24 -1.92 -22.33
N LYS A 134 1.13 -0.93 -22.51
CA LYS A 134 0.82 0.41 -23.05
C LYS A 134 -0.24 0.33 -24.15
N GLY A 135 -1.42 0.86 -23.88
CA GLY A 135 -2.49 0.92 -24.87
C GLY A 135 -3.86 1.21 -24.28
N THR A 136 -3.99 2.36 -23.59
CA THR A 136 -5.15 3.30 -23.60
C THR A 136 -5.11 4.19 -22.34
N LYS A 137 -5.47 5.46 -22.52
CA LYS A 137 -5.40 6.56 -21.55
C LYS A 137 -5.91 6.17 -20.14
N TRP A 138 -5.15 6.56 -19.13
CA TRP A 138 -5.49 6.43 -17.72
C TRP A 138 -6.69 7.30 -17.34
N PHE A 139 -7.74 6.67 -16.81
CA PHE A 139 -8.72 7.32 -15.97
C PHE A 139 -8.20 7.25 -14.53
N PHE A 140 -7.78 8.38 -13.97
CA PHE A 140 -7.68 8.53 -12.52
C PHE A 140 -9.06 8.96 -12.03
N SER A 141 -9.81 8.07 -11.38
CA SER A 141 -10.87 8.51 -10.47
C SER A 141 -10.20 8.97 -9.17
N SER A 142 -9.59 10.14 -9.23
CA SER A 142 -9.14 10.88 -8.06
C SER A 142 -10.40 11.39 -7.35
N TRP A 143 -10.83 10.74 -6.26
CA TRP A 143 -11.65 11.40 -5.25
C TRP A 143 -10.79 12.45 -4.56
N ARG A 144 -10.68 13.61 -5.21
CA ARG A 144 -10.13 14.83 -4.64
C ARG A 144 -11.33 15.76 -4.45
N ASN A 145 -11.85 15.81 -3.22
CA ASN A 145 -12.60 16.97 -2.77
C ASN A 145 -11.60 18.13 -2.69
N LYS A 146 -11.38 18.79 -3.82
CA LYS A 146 -10.82 20.12 -3.89
C LYS A 146 -11.88 20.96 -4.60
N TRP A 147 -12.67 21.65 -3.80
CA TRP A 147 -13.55 22.72 -4.24
C TRP A 147 -12.64 23.79 -4.84
N ASP A 148 -12.64 23.88 -6.17
CA ASP A 148 -12.11 25.03 -6.89
C ASP A 148 -13.23 26.07 -6.96
N ASP A 149 -13.38 26.86 -5.89
CA ASP A 149 -14.04 28.16 -6.00
C ASP A 149 -13.03 29.15 -6.57
N ASN A 150 -13.07 29.29 -7.90
CA ASN A 150 -12.78 30.53 -8.60
C ASN A 150 -13.42 30.47 -9.98
N MET A 151 -14.74 30.63 -9.98
CA MET A 151 -15.47 31.26 -11.07
C MET A 151 -16.38 32.34 -10.47
N LEU A 152 -15.79 33.52 -10.24
CA LEU A 152 -16.26 34.86 -10.64
C LEU A 152 -15.16 35.87 -10.31
#